data_AF-A0A7Y9X8S3-F1
#
_entry.id   AF-A0A7Y9X8S3-F1
#
_cell.length_a   1.000
_cell.length_b   1.000
_cell.length_c   1.000
_cell.angle_alpha   90.00
_cell.angle_beta   90.00
_cell.angle_gamma   90.00
#
_symmetry.space_group_name_H-M   'P 1'
#
loop_
_entity.id
_entity.type
_entity.pdbx_description
1 polymer ?
#
loop_
_entity_poly.entity_id
_entity_poly.type
_entity_poly.pdbx_seq_one_letter_code
_entity_poly.pdbx_strand_id
1 'polypeptide(L)'
;MSESLPLPLWSLIAAAALAVTVLAVWGMRRLASRRPARVRGDSGAAPLHGGYLVATAVIAVVALALILVAFTMSYAALYEAATWLARTQLDAINGGDLRFLFPLGIDAVIVYFLAMDLLMEWQGRRHPLNRWAAYALSAITIILNVSQGDGSTASYLGHAGPPIVIILIAEGVAAWVRHLAGIAHGQSADRIPVGRWIAHPLSTMKVARLMLGWGITSYPQALEREQRRQLAYAMLREQHGRTWRRHTPRHLRWMLNNGYDLDTAYELTRAMTAHAVAMTAAEVAALAGGTGRRPTAPAHTERERADTTGRERAETSGTASSRTRAASRARGTHSSSTPRASRVEETPPAEPLAPAQKRQRVRELMRSFPGITDSELARYINASPSTARRYRNEITHQRLGVDIPGHTPGQDQARRDDEGERRDDEGEQREGAPPALATARPEH
;
A
#
# COMPACT_ATOMS: atom_id res chain seq x y z
N MET A 1 -15.78 65.88 -11.73
CA MET A 1 -15.14 64.91 -10.79
C MET A 1 -15.21 63.55 -11.45
N SER A 2 -14.12 62.79 -11.50
CA SER A 2 -14.09 61.48 -12.16
C SER A 2 -14.58 60.39 -11.21
N GLU A 3 -15.71 59.76 -11.52
CA GLU A 3 -16.18 58.58 -10.78
C GLU A 3 -15.25 57.40 -11.06
N SER A 4 -14.50 56.99 -10.03
CA SER A 4 -13.73 55.76 -10.08
C SER A 4 -14.67 54.57 -9.93
N LEU A 5 -15.17 54.06 -11.06
CA LEU A 5 -15.94 52.81 -11.12
C LEU A 5 -15.19 51.72 -10.32
N PRO A 6 -15.80 51.12 -9.28
CA PRO A 6 -15.14 50.08 -8.51
C PRO A 6 -14.88 48.87 -9.41
N LEU A 7 -13.63 48.40 -9.43
CA LEU A 7 -13.24 47.23 -10.21
C LEU A 7 -14.14 46.05 -9.83
N PRO A 8 -14.83 45.40 -10.79
CA PRO A 8 -15.82 44.39 -10.49
C PRO A 8 -15.15 43.20 -9.80
N LEU A 9 -15.83 42.57 -8.83
CA LEU A 9 -15.23 41.60 -7.90
C LEU A 9 -14.43 40.48 -8.60
N TRP A 10 -14.92 39.99 -9.74
CA TRP A 10 -14.24 38.97 -10.55
C TRP A 10 -12.87 39.40 -11.06
N SER A 11 -12.67 40.70 -11.34
CA SER A 11 -11.38 41.24 -11.79
C SER A 11 -10.35 41.30 -10.65
N LEU A 12 -10.80 41.55 -9.42
CA LEU A 12 -9.96 41.45 -8.21
C LEU A 12 -9.59 39.99 -7.92
N ILE A 13 -10.52 39.05 -8.09
CA ILE A 13 -10.26 37.61 -7.98
C ILE A 13 -9.24 37.15 -9.04
N ALA A 14 -9.42 37.54 -10.30
CA ALA A 14 -8.50 37.22 -11.39
C ALA A 14 -7.11 37.84 -11.17
N ALA A 15 -7.05 39.10 -10.73
CA ALA A 15 -5.80 39.78 -10.39
C ALA A 15 -5.09 39.12 -9.19
N ALA A 16 -5.84 38.69 -8.16
CA ALA A 16 -5.29 37.97 -7.01
C ALA A 16 -4.74 36.60 -7.40
N ALA A 17 -5.48 35.82 -8.21
CA ALA A 17 -5.02 34.54 -8.73
C ALA A 17 -3.74 34.68 -9.60
N LEU A 18 -3.72 35.67 -10.49
CA LEU A 18 -2.55 35.97 -11.33
C LEU A 18 -1.37 36.45 -10.47
N ALA A 19 -1.60 37.30 -9.47
CA ALA A 19 -0.58 37.76 -8.54
C ALA A 19 0.01 36.62 -7.69
N VAL A 20 -0.82 35.69 -7.20
CA VAL A 20 -0.36 34.46 -6.51
C VAL A 20 0.50 33.61 -7.45
N THR A 21 0.09 33.44 -8.70
CA THR A 21 0.84 32.68 -9.71
C THR A 21 2.21 33.34 -10.00
N VAL A 22 2.23 34.66 -10.19
CA VAL A 22 3.46 35.45 -10.42
C VAL A 22 4.37 35.45 -9.19
N LEU A 23 3.83 35.59 -7.98
CA LEU A 23 4.59 35.52 -6.72
C LEU A 23 5.18 34.13 -6.48
N ALA A 24 4.45 33.07 -6.79
CA ALA A 24 4.95 31.70 -6.74
C ALA A 24 6.11 31.50 -7.72
N VAL A 25 5.96 31.94 -8.98
CA VAL A 25 7.02 31.88 -10.00
C VAL A 25 8.24 32.75 -9.64
N TRP A 26 8.03 33.93 -9.07
CA TRP A 26 9.11 34.82 -8.62
C TRP A 26 9.86 34.24 -7.42
N GLY A 27 9.14 33.73 -6.42
CA GLY A 27 9.70 33.00 -5.28
C GLY A 27 10.50 31.78 -5.73
N MET A 28 10.00 31.05 -6.74
CA MET A 28 10.69 29.93 -7.38
C MET A 28 12.03 30.38 -8.00
N ARG A 29 12.05 31.45 -8.82
CA ARG A 29 13.28 32.00 -9.41
C ARG A 29 14.28 32.44 -8.33
N ARG A 30 13.79 33.07 -7.25
CA ARG A 30 14.60 33.54 -6.12
C ARG A 30 15.15 32.42 -5.23
N LEU A 31 14.48 31.26 -5.18
CA LEU A 31 14.94 30.07 -4.46
C LEU A 31 15.89 29.22 -5.32
N ALA A 32 15.59 29.04 -6.61
CA ALA A 32 16.46 28.34 -7.56
C ALA A 32 17.80 29.05 -7.80
N SER A 33 17.85 30.38 -7.69
CA SER A 33 19.10 31.16 -7.72
C SER A 33 19.92 31.04 -6.44
N ARG A 34 19.33 30.62 -5.31
CA ARG A 34 20.05 30.31 -4.05
C ARG A 34 20.67 28.91 -4.12
N ARG A 35 21.65 28.73 -5.01
CA ARG A 35 22.51 27.54 -4.98
C ARG A 35 23.22 27.45 -3.62
N PRO A 36 23.07 26.36 -2.85
CA PRO A 36 23.98 26.09 -1.75
C PRO A 36 25.39 25.89 -2.31
N ALA A 37 26.41 26.37 -1.60
CA ALA A 37 27.79 26.15 -2.00
C ALA A 37 28.10 24.64 -2.03
N ARG A 38 28.72 24.16 -3.11
CA ARG A 38 29.13 22.75 -3.22
C ARG A 38 30.25 22.46 -2.23
N VAL A 39 29.92 21.81 -1.11
CA VAL A 39 30.91 20.98 -0.40
C VAL A 39 31.28 19.84 -1.35
N ARG A 40 32.57 19.71 -1.66
CA ARG A 40 33.09 18.75 -2.63
C ARG A 40 33.49 17.47 -1.88
N GLY A 41 32.73 16.40 -2.08
CA GLY A 41 33.02 15.08 -1.52
C GLY A 41 32.54 14.00 -2.48
N ASP A 42 33.41 13.04 -2.78
CA ASP A 42 33.15 12.01 -3.80
C ASP A 42 32.25 10.88 -3.26
N SER A 43 31.08 10.73 -3.86
CA SER A 43 30.30 9.48 -3.90
C SER A 43 29.20 9.59 -4.96
N GLY A 44 29.09 8.56 -5.81
CA GLY A 44 28.21 8.58 -6.99
C GLY A 44 26.73 8.33 -6.68
N ALA A 45 26.00 9.35 -6.24
CA ALA A 45 24.54 9.35 -6.22
C ALA A 45 24.00 10.77 -6.51
N ALA A 46 23.30 10.95 -7.65
CA ALA A 46 22.81 12.26 -8.07
C ALA A 46 21.55 12.67 -7.28
N PRO A 47 21.57 13.77 -6.48
CA PRO A 47 20.43 14.17 -5.67
C PRO A 47 19.39 14.95 -6.49
N LEU A 48 18.69 14.28 -7.42
CA LEU A 48 17.56 14.84 -8.17
C LEU A 48 16.34 15.17 -7.28
N HIS A 49 16.38 14.78 -6.00
CA HIS A 49 15.27 14.88 -5.04
C HIS A 49 14.77 16.31 -4.78
N GLY A 50 15.62 17.33 -4.90
CA GLY A 50 15.20 18.73 -4.71
C GLY A 50 14.36 19.29 -5.86
N GLY A 51 14.62 18.84 -7.10
CA GLY A 51 14.02 19.42 -8.31
C GLY A 51 12.53 19.06 -8.45
N TYR A 52 12.17 17.79 -8.22
CA TYR A 52 10.78 17.36 -8.36
C TYR A 52 9.88 18.02 -7.31
N LEU A 53 10.34 18.17 -6.06
CA LEU A 53 9.55 18.80 -4.98
C LEU A 53 9.15 20.23 -5.34
N VAL A 54 10.06 21.02 -5.92
CA VAL A 54 9.77 22.39 -6.38
C VAL A 54 8.79 22.36 -7.56
N ALA A 55 9.02 21.50 -8.55
CA ALA A 55 8.12 21.38 -9.71
C ALA A 55 6.69 20.97 -9.29
N THR A 56 6.54 19.97 -8.42
CA THR A 56 5.26 19.53 -7.86
C THR A 56 4.57 20.65 -7.07
N ALA A 57 5.29 21.36 -6.20
CA ALA A 57 4.71 22.48 -5.45
C ALA A 57 4.21 23.61 -6.37
N VAL A 58 4.94 23.91 -7.44
CA VAL A 58 4.56 24.92 -8.45
C VAL A 58 3.33 24.47 -9.24
N ILE A 59 3.29 23.22 -9.71
CA ILE A 59 2.12 22.66 -10.40
C ILE A 59 0.90 22.68 -9.48
N ALA A 60 1.06 22.37 -8.19
CA ALA A 60 -0.04 22.43 -7.22
C ALA A 60 -0.57 23.86 -6.99
N VAL A 61 0.31 24.88 -6.92
CA VAL A 61 -0.13 26.28 -6.79
C VAL A 61 -0.81 26.80 -8.06
N VAL A 62 -0.28 26.46 -9.25
CA VAL A 62 -0.93 26.81 -10.54
C VAL A 62 -2.28 26.11 -10.65
N ALA A 63 -2.37 24.82 -10.33
CA ALA A 63 -3.62 24.06 -10.31
C ALA A 63 -4.64 24.66 -9.33
N LEU A 64 -4.22 25.08 -8.13
CA LEU A 64 -5.10 25.73 -7.15
C LEU A 64 -5.62 27.09 -7.66
N ALA A 65 -4.77 27.89 -8.32
CA ALA A 65 -5.18 29.16 -8.92
C ALA A 65 -6.17 28.96 -10.08
N LEU A 66 -5.95 27.95 -10.93
CA LEU A 66 -6.86 27.58 -12.02
C LEU A 66 -8.19 27.04 -11.48
N ILE A 67 -8.17 26.17 -10.46
CA ILE A 67 -9.38 25.72 -9.75
C ILE A 67 -10.13 26.93 -9.20
N LEU A 68 -9.46 27.87 -8.50
CA LEU A 68 -10.13 29.03 -7.90
C LEU A 68 -10.86 29.88 -8.95
N VAL A 69 -10.20 30.21 -10.06
CA VAL A 69 -10.82 30.99 -11.15
C VAL A 69 -12.00 30.23 -11.75
N ALA A 70 -11.80 28.97 -12.15
CA ALA A 70 -12.85 28.14 -12.74
C ALA A 70 -14.04 27.91 -11.77
N PHE A 71 -13.76 27.73 -10.49
CA PHE A 71 -14.76 27.59 -9.44
C PHE A 71 -15.58 28.86 -9.32
N THR A 72 -14.95 30.05 -9.26
CA THR A 72 -15.71 31.31 -9.16
C THR A 72 -16.60 31.59 -10.37
N MET A 73 -16.20 31.15 -11.58
CA MET A 73 -17.04 31.22 -12.78
C MET A 73 -18.22 30.24 -12.70
N SER A 74 -17.97 28.97 -12.36
CA SER A 74 -19.01 27.93 -12.24
C SER A 74 -19.99 28.23 -11.10
N TYR A 75 -19.48 28.77 -10.00
CA TYR A 75 -20.25 29.18 -8.83
C TYR A 75 -21.24 30.30 -9.19
N ALA A 76 -20.81 31.31 -9.95
CA ALA A 76 -21.70 32.39 -10.40
C ALA A 76 -22.81 31.87 -11.33
N ALA A 77 -22.49 30.96 -12.26
CA ALA A 77 -23.49 30.36 -13.15
C ALA A 77 -24.52 29.53 -12.37
N LEU A 78 -24.09 28.69 -11.42
CA LEU A 78 -25.03 27.93 -10.57
C LEU A 78 -25.82 28.82 -9.60
N TYR A 79 -25.23 29.91 -9.11
CA TYR A 79 -25.92 30.90 -8.27
C TYR A 79 -27.09 31.56 -9.01
N GLU A 80 -26.89 32.03 -10.25
CA GLU A 80 -27.99 32.60 -11.04
C GLU A 80 -29.00 31.52 -11.49
N ALA A 81 -28.55 30.31 -11.82
CA ALA A 81 -29.46 29.19 -12.09
C ALA A 81 -30.41 28.86 -10.92
N ALA A 82 -29.99 29.12 -9.67
CA ALA A 82 -30.73 28.81 -8.44
C ALA A 82 -31.96 29.69 -8.15
N THR A 83 -32.62 30.25 -9.17
CA THR A 83 -33.76 31.19 -9.06
C THR A 83 -34.92 30.74 -8.16
N TRP A 84 -35.08 29.43 -7.87
CA TRP A 84 -36.08 28.95 -6.93
C TRP A 84 -35.69 29.16 -5.45
N LEU A 85 -34.39 29.14 -5.11
CA LEU A 85 -33.92 29.45 -3.75
C LEU A 85 -34.15 30.91 -3.37
N ALA A 86 -34.10 31.85 -4.32
CA ALA A 86 -34.43 33.27 -4.09
C ALA A 86 -35.89 33.53 -3.68
N ARG A 87 -36.78 32.52 -3.78
CA ARG A 87 -38.18 32.58 -3.32
C ARG A 87 -38.42 31.84 -2.00
N THR A 88 -37.34 31.40 -1.33
CA THR A 88 -37.43 30.65 -0.06
C THR A 88 -37.37 31.61 1.12
N GLN A 89 -38.45 31.71 1.89
CA GLN A 89 -38.59 32.66 3.00
C GLN A 89 -37.77 32.20 4.22
N LEU A 90 -36.51 32.64 4.30
CA LEU A 90 -35.53 32.20 5.31
C LEU A 90 -34.52 33.31 5.66
N ASP A 91 -35.05 34.50 5.92
CA ASP A 91 -34.34 35.79 6.10
C ASP A 91 -33.22 35.77 7.16
N ALA A 92 -33.27 34.82 8.09
CA ALA A 92 -32.24 34.59 9.11
C ALA A 92 -30.86 34.17 8.55
N ILE A 93 -30.77 33.79 7.27
CA ILE A 93 -29.52 33.39 6.61
C ILE A 93 -29.28 34.29 5.39
N ASN A 94 -28.11 34.94 5.34
CA ASN A 94 -27.65 35.76 4.21
C ASN A 94 -28.67 36.84 3.74
N GLY A 95 -29.52 37.35 4.64
CA GLY A 95 -30.56 38.33 4.31
C GLY A 95 -31.67 37.79 3.40
N GLY A 96 -31.90 36.47 3.40
CA GLY A 96 -32.94 35.80 2.62
C GLY A 96 -32.49 35.24 1.27
N ASP A 97 -31.36 35.72 0.71
CA ASP A 97 -30.80 35.13 -0.51
C ASP A 97 -30.07 33.82 -0.19
N LEU A 98 -30.76 32.68 -0.36
CA LEU A 98 -30.17 31.36 -0.16
C LEU A 98 -29.40 30.82 -1.37
N ARG A 99 -29.41 31.50 -2.54
CA ARG A 99 -28.86 30.95 -3.80
C ARG A 99 -27.41 30.47 -3.71
N PHE A 100 -26.61 31.11 -2.85
CA PHE A 100 -25.22 30.73 -2.52
C PHE A 100 -25.05 29.26 -2.08
N LEU A 101 -26.11 28.65 -1.51
CA LEU A 101 -26.11 27.31 -0.97
C LEU A 101 -26.22 26.22 -2.05
N PHE A 102 -26.74 26.54 -3.23
CA PHE A 102 -26.94 25.56 -4.31
C PHE A 102 -25.63 25.01 -4.90
N PRO A 103 -24.69 25.83 -5.42
CA PRO A 103 -23.37 25.34 -5.84
C PRO A 103 -22.62 24.67 -4.68
N LEU A 104 -22.63 25.29 -3.49
CA LEU A 104 -21.96 24.74 -2.31
C LEU A 104 -22.48 23.34 -1.93
N GLY A 105 -23.80 23.10 -2.04
CA GLY A 105 -24.44 21.82 -1.78
C GLY A 105 -24.09 20.75 -2.81
N ILE A 106 -24.08 21.10 -4.11
CA ILE A 106 -23.67 20.18 -5.18
C ILE A 106 -22.21 19.76 -5.00
N ASP A 107 -21.30 20.72 -4.85
CA ASP A 107 -19.86 20.44 -4.72
C ASP A 107 -19.53 19.66 -3.44
N ALA A 108 -20.21 19.95 -2.32
CA ALA A 108 -20.08 19.16 -1.09
C ALA A 108 -20.47 17.68 -1.30
N VAL A 109 -21.52 17.40 -2.09
CA VAL A 109 -21.95 16.02 -2.39
C VAL A 109 -21.01 15.34 -3.41
N ILE A 110 -20.47 16.07 -4.40
CA ILE A 110 -19.42 15.56 -5.30
C ILE A 110 -18.18 15.17 -4.51
N VAL A 111 -17.69 16.06 -3.63
CA VAL A 111 -16.52 15.80 -2.76
C VAL A 111 -16.79 14.63 -1.81
N TYR A 112 -17.99 14.53 -1.23
CA TYR A 112 -18.40 13.40 -0.40
C TYR A 112 -18.33 12.07 -1.17
N PHE A 113 -18.90 11.99 -2.38
CA PHE A 113 -18.85 10.77 -3.18
C PHE A 113 -17.43 10.39 -3.63
N LEU A 114 -16.60 11.37 -4.02
CA LEU A 114 -15.20 11.13 -4.37
C LEU A 114 -14.38 10.66 -3.17
N ALA A 115 -14.57 11.27 -2.00
CA ALA A 115 -13.93 10.84 -0.76
C ALA A 115 -14.38 9.44 -0.33
N MET A 116 -15.65 9.09 -0.55
CA MET A 116 -16.20 7.77 -0.24
C MET A 116 -15.73 6.70 -1.24
N ASP A 117 -15.60 7.01 -2.53
CA ASP A 117 -14.97 6.12 -3.53
C ASP A 117 -13.52 5.82 -3.16
N LEU A 118 -12.73 6.86 -2.80
CA LEU A 118 -11.35 6.71 -2.34
C LEU A 118 -11.23 5.94 -1.02
N LEU A 119 -12.13 6.17 -0.06
CA LEU A 119 -12.17 5.44 1.22
C LEU A 119 -12.53 3.96 1.01
N MET A 120 -13.50 3.67 0.13
CA MET A 120 -13.89 2.30 -0.19
C MET A 120 -12.81 1.57 -1.00
N GLU A 121 -12.12 2.24 -1.93
CA GLU A 121 -10.93 1.72 -2.60
C GLU A 121 -9.79 1.44 -1.62
N TRP A 122 -9.55 2.33 -0.64
CA TRP A 122 -8.55 2.13 0.42
C TRP A 122 -8.92 0.96 1.36
N GLN A 123 -10.21 0.71 1.59
CA GLN A 123 -10.71 -0.49 2.29
C GLN A 123 -10.71 -1.77 1.42
N GLY A 124 -10.27 -1.69 0.16
CA GLY A 124 -10.28 -2.81 -0.79
C GLY A 124 -11.67 -3.20 -1.33
N ARG A 125 -12.74 -2.50 -0.95
CA ARG A 125 -14.12 -2.75 -1.39
C ARG A 125 -14.49 -1.85 -2.56
N ARG A 126 -14.06 -2.21 -3.76
CA ARG A 126 -14.37 -1.46 -4.99
C ARG A 126 -15.87 -1.56 -5.33
N HIS A 127 -16.64 -0.50 -5.07
CA HIS A 127 -18.03 -0.39 -5.51
C HIS A 127 -18.22 0.89 -6.36
N PRO A 128 -18.59 0.79 -7.65
CA PRO A 128 -18.46 1.92 -8.58
C PRO A 128 -19.54 2.99 -8.44
N LEU A 129 -20.60 2.76 -7.67
CA LEU A 129 -21.76 3.65 -7.55
C LEU A 129 -21.39 5.06 -7.08
N ASN A 130 -20.43 5.20 -6.16
CA ASN A 130 -20.00 6.51 -5.66
C ASN A 130 -19.41 7.38 -6.78
N ARG A 131 -18.50 6.80 -7.57
CA ARG A 131 -17.91 7.44 -8.75
C ARG A 131 -18.94 7.74 -9.84
N TRP A 132 -19.90 6.84 -10.09
CA TRP A 132 -21.00 7.13 -11.01
C TRP A 132 -21.90 8.28 -10.52
N ALA A 133 -22.18 8.36 -9.21
CA ALA A 133 -22.93 9.47 -8.62
C ALA A 133 -22.15 10.79 -8.71
N ALA A 134 -20.85 10.80 -8.41
CA ALA A 134 -19.98 11.96 -8.59
C ALA A 134 -19.96 12.44 -10.05
N TYR A 135 -19.78 11.53 -11.02
CA TYR A 135 -19.81 11.87 -12.44
C TYR A 135 -21.19 12.35 -12.92
N ALA A 136 -22.29 11.83 -12.37
CA ALA A 136 -23.63 12.30 -12.67
C ALA A 136 -23.85 13.74 -12.15
N LEU A 137 -23.44 14.05 -10.92
CA LEU A 137 -23.50 15.41 -10.38
C LEU A 137 -22.57 16.37 -11.16
N SER A 138 -21.37 15.93 -11.56
CA SER A 138 -20.49 16.71 -12.44
C SER A 138 -21.14 17.00 -13.80
N ALA A 139 -21.83 16.04 -14.41
CA ALA A 139 -22.57 16.25 -15.67
C ALA A 139 -23.74 17.23 -15.48
N ILE A 140 -24.49 17.12 -14.39
CA ILE A 140 -25.53 18.09 -14.00
C ILE A 140 -24.93 19.49 -13.83
N THR A 141 -23.77 19.61 -13.19
CA THR A 141 -23.04 20.88 -13.00
C THR A 141 -22.64 21.52 -14.32
N ILE A 142 -22.17 20.73 -15.29
CA ILE A 142 -21.88 21.20 -16.65
C ILE A 142 -23.17 21.69 -17.35
N ILE A 143 -24.27 20.93 -17.28
CA ILE A 143 -25.56 21.31 -17.90
C ILE A 143 -26.11 22.60 -17.29
N LEU A 144 -26.01 22.78 -15.97
CA LEU A 144 -26.46 23.98 -15.25
C LEU A 144 -25.58 25.20 -15.51
N ASN A 145 -24.29 25.01 -15.79
CA ASN A 145 -23.43 26.08 -16.30
C ASN A 145 -23.89 26.51 -17.70
N VAL A 146 -24.01 25.53 -18.61
CA VAL A 146 -24.31 25.74 -20.04
C VAL A 146 -25.68 26.39 -20.25
N SER A 147 -26.65 26.13 -19.37
CA SER A 147 -27.99 26.76 -19.45
C SER A 147 -28.00 28.27 -19.16
N GLN A 148 -26.90 28.84 -18.64
CA GLN A 148 -26.75 30.29 -18.47
C GLN A 148 -26.17 31.00 -19.70
N GLY A 149 -25.76 30.24 -20.73
CA GLY A 149 -25.19 30.80 -21.97
C GLY A 149 -26.25 31.40 -22.91
N ASP A 150 -25.85 32.41 -23.66
CA ASP A 150 -26.67 33.17 -24.64
C ASP A 150 -27.13 32.39 -25.88
N GLY A 151 -26.97 31.07 -25.90
CA GLY A 151 -27.32 30.19 -27.02
C GLY A 151 -26.23 30.03 -28.09
N SER A 152 -25.17 30.84 -28.08
CA SER A 152 -24.06 30.68 -29.03
C SER A 152 -23.12 29.54 -28.66
N THR A 153 -22.54 28.88 -29.66
CA THR A 153 -21.56 27.79 -29.46
C THR A 153 -20.35 28.22 -28.64
N ALA A 154 -19.92 29.48 -28.79
CA ALA A 154 -18.82 30.05 -28.01
C ALA A 154 -19.21 30.24 -26.53
N SER A 155 -20.44 30.68 -26.26
CA SER A 155 -20.98 30.82 -24.90
C SER A 155 -21.15 29.45 -24.23
N TYR A 156 -21.72 28.46 -24.92
CA TYR A 156 -21.79 27.09 -24.40
C TYR A 156 -20.42 26.50 -24.05
N LEU A 157 -19.39 26.74 -24.86
CA LEU A 157 -18.00 26.35 -24.52
C LEU A 157 -17.44 27.15 -23.33
N GLY A 158 -17.70 28.46 -23.28
CA GLY A 158 -17.27 29.34 -22.19
C GLY A 158 -17.87 28.96 -20.84
N HIS A 159 -19.13 28.51 -20.82
CA HIS A 159 -19.81 28.01 -19.63
C HIS A 159 -19.45 26.54 -19.30
N ALA A 160 -19.28 25.66 -20.29
CA ALA A 160 -18.84 24.28 -20.04
C ALA A 160 -17.38 24.17 -19.57
N GLY A 161 -16.51 25.08 -20.01
CA GLY A 161 -15.07 25.05 -19.73
C GLY A 161 -14.71 25.00 -18.24
N PRO A 162 -15.19 25.93 -17.39
CA PRO A 162 -14.85 25.97 -15.98
C PRO A 162 -15.10 24.67 -15.19
N PRO A 163 -16.31 24.06 -15.19
CA PRO A 163 -16.50 22.77 -14.52
C PRO A 163 -15.66 21.63 -15.13
N ILE A 164 -15.44 21.61 -16.45
CA ILE A 164 -14.57 20.61 -17.09
C ILE A 164 -13.12 20.73 -16.61
N VAL A 165 -12.58 21.96 -16.48
CA VAL A 165 -11.23 22.20 -15.95
C VAL A 165 -11.11 21.72 -14.49
N ILE A 166 -12.11 21.97 -13.65
CA ILE A 166 -12.15 21.47 -12.26
C ILE A 166 -12.09 19.95 -12.24
N ILE A 167 -12.94 19.27 -13.04
CA ILE A 167 -13.00 17.80 -13.11
C ILE A 167 -11.67 17.20 -13.55
N LEU A 168 -11.03 17.76 -14.58
CA LEU A 168 -9.74 17.28 -15.09
C LEU A 168 -8.61 17.43 -14.05
N ILE A 169 -8.54 18.56 -13.35
CA ILE A 169 -7.54 18.76 -12.28
C ILE A 169 -7.86 17.85 -11.08
N ALA A 170 -9.13 17.68 -10.71
CA ALA A 170 -9.55 16.83 -9.61
C ALA A 170 -9.21 15.34 -9.84
N GLU A 171 -9.43 14.81 -11.04
CA GLU A 171 -9.03 13.43 -11.36
C GLU A 171 -7.51 13.27 -11.46
N GLY A 172 -6.78 14.29 -11.91
CA GLY A 172 -5.31 14.34 -11.83
C GLY A 172 -4.79 14.27 -10.38
N VAL A 173 -5.40 15.03 -9.47
CA VAL A 173 -5.12 14.97 -8.02
C VAL A 173 -5.52 13.61 -7.45
N ALA A 174 -6.67 13.06 -7.82
CA ALA A 174 -7.11 11.74 -7.36
C ALA A 174 -6.16 10.62 -7.81
N ALA A 175 -5.69 10.65 -9.06
CA ALA A 175 -4.68 9.71 -9.56
C ALA A 175 -3.35 9.84 -8.81
N TRP A 176 -2.91 11.06 -8.52
CA TRP A 176 -1.71 11.32 -7.72
C TRP A 176 -1.85 10.83 -6.26
N VAL A 177 -3.02 11.03 -5.64
CA VAL A 177 -3.33 10.52 -4.29
C VAL A 177 -3.41 8.99 -4.27
N ARG A 178 -4.01 8.34 -5.27
CA ARG A 178 -4.02 6.87 -5.40
C ARG A 178 -2.59 6.31 -5.55
N HIS A 179 -1.72 7.01 -6.29
CA HIS A 179 -0.30 6.67 -6.40
C HIS A 179 0.44 6.83 -5.05
N LEU A 180 0.31 7.98 -4.37
CA LEU A 180 0.86 8.21 -3.02
C LEU A 180 0.35 7.22 -1.96
N ALA A 181 -0.87 6.71 -2.12
CA ALA A 181 -1.45 5.71 -1.23
C ALA A 181 -0.80 4.32 -1.33
N GLY A 182 0.12 4.09 -2.28
CA GLY A 182 0.80 2.81 -2.50
C GLY A 182 0.04 1.83 -3.42
N ILE A 183 -1.20 2.17 -3.79
CA ILE A 183 -2.09 1.34 -4.65
C ILE A 183 -1.42 1.02 -5.99
N ALA A 184 -0.57 1.92 -6.49
CA ALA A 184 0.06 1.81 -7.80
C ALA A 184 1.32 0.94 -7.89
N HIS A 185 1.97 0.56 -6.77
CA HIS A 185 3.37 0.07 -6.81
C HIS A 185 3.67 -1.23 -6.04
N GLY A 186 2.70 -1.84 -5.35
CA GLY A 186 2.85 -3.14 -4.68
C GLY A 186 3.77 -3.17 -3.44
N GLN A 187 4.70 -2.22 -3.33
CA GLN A 187 5.52 -1.94 -2.16
C GLN A 187 4.84 -0.92 -1.24
N SER A 188 3.63 -1.21 -0.81
CA SER A 188 3.00 -0.48 0.28
C SER A 188 3.82 -0.69 1.54
N ALA A 189 4.40 0.37 2.11
CA ALA A 189 4.86 0.32 3.48
C ALA A 189 3.65 0.05 4.40
N ASP A 190 3.77 -0.94 5.28
CA ASP A 190 2.72 -1.32 6.22
C ASP A 190 2.35 -0.11 7.08
N ARG A 191 1.13 0.39 6.93
CA ARG A 191 0.68 1.55 7.72
C ARG A 191 0.41 1.13 9.16
N ILE A 192 0.87 1.94 10.12
CA ILE A 192 0.57 1.70 11.54
C ILE A 192 -0.95 1.80 11.76
N PRO A 193 -1.62 0.78 12.34
CA PRO A 193 -3.08 0.77 12.48
C PRO A 193 -3.63 1.98 13.26
N VAL A 194 -4.68 2.61 12.73
CA VAL A 194 -5.32 3.81 13.32
C VAL A 194 -5.80 3.55 14.76
N GLY A 195 -6.34 2.36 15.05
CA GLY A 195 -6.70 1.97 16.41
C GLY A 195 -5.54 2.02 17.42
N ARG A 196 -4.30 1.82 16.98
CA ARG A 196 -3.10 1.94 17.83
C ARG A 196 -2.69 3.40 18.08
N TRP A 197 -3.02 4.31 17.16
CA TRP A 197 -2.86 5.75 17.41
C TRP A 197 -3.81 6.23 18.51
N ILE A 198 -5.05 5.71 18.54
CA ILE A 198 -6.04 6.03 19.57
C ILE A 198 -5.67 5.38 20.91
N ALA A 199 -5.41 4.07 20.92
CA ALA A 199 -5.15 3.34 22.16
C ALA A 199 -3.80 3.69 22.83
N HIS A 200 -2.74 3.87 22.04
CA HIS A 200 -1.36 4.01 22.55
C HIS A 200 -0.55 5.08 21.77
N PRO A 201 -0.98 6.35 21.70
CA PRO A 201 -0.35 7.38 20.87
C PRO A 201 1.16 7.54 21.13
N LEU A 202 1.58 7.54 22.41
CA LEU A 202 3.00 7.68 22.77
C LEU A 202 3.86 6.46 22.44
N SER A 203 3.30 5.25 22.41
CA SER A 203 4.00 4.06 21.91
C SER A 203 4.12 4.11 20.39
N THR A 204 3.00 4.43 19.74
CA THR A 204 2.90 4.54 18.28
C THR A 204 3.84 5.60 17.71
N MET A 205 3.99 6.75 18.36
CA MET A 205 4.97 7.78 17.97
C MET A 205 6.43 7.30 18.01
N LYS A 206 6.79 6.33 18.87
CA LYS A 206 8.15 5.74 18.87
C LYS A 206 8.35 4.84 17.66
N VAL A 207 7.39 3.96 17.37
CA VAL A 207 7.42 3.07 16.21
C VAL A 207 7.43 3.89 14.90
N ALA A 208 6.58 4.92 14.81
CA ALA A 208 6.56 5.85 13.67
C ALA A 208 7.92 6.55 13.47
N ARG A 209 8.53 7.05 14.55
CA ARG A 209 9.88 7.65 14.49
C ARG A 209 10.95 6.64 14.07
N LEU A 210 10.85 5.38 14.51
CA LEU A 210 11.77 4.31 14.11
C LEU A 210 11.65 3.98 12.62
N MET A 211 10.41 3.86 12.11
CA MET A 211 10.12 3.63 10.69
C MET A 211 10.63 4.77 9.81
N LEU A 212 10.30 6.02 10.16
CA LEU A 212 10.71 7.21 9.40
C LEU A 212 12.22 7.47 9.48
N GLY A 213 12.85 7.22 10.64
CA GLY A 213 14.28 7.48 10.85
C GLY A 213 15.21 6.47 10.19
N TRP A 214 14.77 5.23 10.01
CA TRP A 214 15.59 4.13 9.47
C TRP A 214 15.01 3.47 8.21
N GLY A 215 13.98 4.06 7.59
CA GLY A 215 13.37 3.58 6.35
C GLY A 215 12.67 2.22 6.47
N ILE A 216 12.25 1.81 7.68
CA ILE A 216 11.63 0.50 7.91
C ILE A 216 10.21 0.52 7.34
N THR A 217 10.01 -0.19 6.23
CA THR A 217 8.72 -0.24 5.52
C THR A 217 7.69 -1.17 6.16
N SER A 218 8.10 -2.10 7.04
CA SER A 218 7.18 -3.02 7.71
C SER A 218 6.91 -2.67 9.18
N TYR A 219 5.63 -2.50 9.52
CA TYR A 219 5.16 -2.13 10.86
C TYR A 219 5.35 -3.27 11.87
N PRO A 220 5.03 -4.55 11.57
CA PRO A 220 5.38 -5.67 12.44
C PRO A 220 6.87 -5.70 12.78
N GLN A 221 7.76 -5.52 11.79
CA GLN A 221 9.22 -5.50 12.03
C GLN A 221 9.66 -4.29 12.87
N ALA A 222 9.09 -3.11 12.64
CA ALA A 222 9.39 -1.92 13.45
C ALA A 222 8.85 -2.04 14.89
N LEU A 223 7.69 -2.66 15.08
CA LEU A 223 7.12 -2.95 16.40
C LEU A 223 7.98 -3.95 17.17
N GLU A 224 8.40 -5.04 16.52
CA GLU A 224 9.26 -6.08 17.11
C GLU A 224 10.61 -5.49 17.57
N ARG A 225 11.24 -4.63 16.76
CA ARG A 225 12.47 -3.91 17.15
C ARG A 225 12.26 -2.97 18.34
N GLU A 226 11.18 -2.20 18.37
CA GLU A 226 10.85 -1.35 19.53
C GLU A 226 10.47 -2.17 20.77
N GLN A 227 9.97 -3.40 20.62
CA GLN A 227 9.81 -4.37 21.73
C GLN A 227 11.17 -4.89 22.23
N ARG A 228 12.06 -5.38 21.35
CA ARG A 228 13.45 -5.78 21.70
C ARG A 228 14.19 -4.68 22.47
N ARG A 229 14.06 -3.44 22.00
CA ARG A 229 14.58 -2.23 22.66
C ARG A 229 14.03 -2.02 24.07
N GLN A 230 12.72 -2.18 24.27
CA GLN A 230 12.09 -2.03 25.58
C GLN A 230 12.49 -3.16 26.53
N LEU A 231 12.63 -4.39 26.03
CA LEU A 231 13.13 -5.53 26.78
C LEU A 231 14.60 -5.32 27.20
N ALA A 232 15.47 -4.88 26.29
CA ALA A 232 16.86 -4.51 26.62
C ALA A 232 16.92 -3.42 27.72
N TYR A 233 16.02 -2.42 27.69
CA TYR A 233 15.92 -1.44 28.78
C TYR A 233 15.39 -2.00 30.10
N ALA A 234 14.61 -3.09 30.10
CA ALA A 234 14.22 -3.79 31.32
C ALA A 234 15.41 -4.56 31.89
N MET A 235 16.06 -5.41 31.09
CA MET A 235 17.22 -6.22 31.45
C MET A 235 18.36 -5.38 32.07
N LEU A 236 18.67 -4.23 31.48
CA LEU A 236 19.69 -3.30 32.01
C LEU A 236 19.29 -2.65 33.36
N ARG A 237 17.99 -2.44 33.60
CA ARG A 237 17.48 -1.89 34.88
C ARG A 237 17.36 -2.95 35.96
N GLU A 238 17.15 -4.20 35.58
CA GLU A 238 17.14 -5.35 36.46
C GLU A 238 18.56 -5.61 36.99
N GLN A 239 19.54 -5.78 36.10
CA GLN A 239 20.94 -6.01 36.48
C GLN A 239 21.60 -4.83 37.22
N HIS A 240 21.29 -3.58 36.85
CA HIS A 240 22.02 -2.39 37.33
C HIS A 240 21.14 -1.34 38.03
N GLY A 241 19.88 -1.65 38.34
CA GLY A 241 18.97 -0.76 39.05
C GLY A 241 18.89 0.66 38.47
N ARG A 242 19.02 1.66 39.35
CA ARG A 242 19.01 3.08 38.97
C ARG A 242 20.29 3.54 38.25
N THR A 243 21.40 2.80 38.35
CA THR A 243 22.72 3.21 37.81
C THR A 243 23.04 2.62 36.43
N TRP A 244 22.11 1.90 35.80
CA TRP A 244 22.27 1.29 34.46
C TRP A 244 22.92 2.23 33.43
N ARG A 245 22.53 3.52 33.39
CA ARG A 245 23.08 4.53 32.47
C ARG A 245 24.60 4.73 32.55
N ARG A 246 25.25 4.32 33.66
CA ARG A 246 26.70 4.37 33.88
C ARG A 246 27.38 3.03 33.52
N HIS A 247 26.70 1.90 33.73
CA HIS A 247 27.23 0.57 33.47
C HIS A 247 27.07 0.12 32.01
N THR A 248 26.03 0.57 31.30
CA THR A 248 25.84 0.27 29.86
C THR A 248 26.94 0.94 29.00
N PRO A 249 27.65 0.18 28.14
CA PRO A 249 28.64 0.72 27.21
C PRO A 249 28.11 1.87 26.35
N ARG A 250 28.96 2.87 26.05
CA ARG A 250 28.53 4.09 25.35
C ARG A 250 27.92 3.82 23.97
N HIS A 251 28.45 2.86 23.22
CA HIS A 251 27.92 2.46 21.90
C HIS A 251 26.53 1.80 22.04
N LEU A 252 26.38 0.79 22.91
CA LEU A 252 25.11 0.11 23.15
C LEU A 252 24.04 1.07 23.65
N ARG A 253 24.41 1.99 24.55
CA ARG A 253 23.54 3.07 25.03
C ARG A 253 23.16 4.04 23.90
N TRP A 254 24.00 4.27 22.91
CA TRP A 254 23.67 5.08 21.73
C TRP A 254 22.71 4.33 20.78
N MET A 255 22.95 3.05 20.51
CA MET A 255 22.07 2.18 19.70
C MET A 255 20.64 2.19 20.27
N LEU A 256 20.48 1.87 21.56
CA LEU A 256 19.19 1.85 22.25
C LEU A 256 18.51 3.23 22.33
N ASN A 257 19.25 4.34 22.35
CA ASN A 257 18.64 5.69 22.34
C ASN A 257 18.16 6.12 20.93
N ASN A 258 18.89 5.79 19.87
CA ASN A 258 18.58 6.24 18.50
C ASN A 258 17.74 5.23 17.70
N GLY A 259 17.62 4.00 18.18
CA GLY A 259 16.94 2.92 17.45
C GLY A 259 17.79 2.28 16.34
N TYR A 260 19.11 2.54 16.34
CA TYR A 260 20.04 1.91 15.42
C TYR A 260 20.31 0.47 15.84
N ASP A 261 20.25 -0.45 14.88
CA ASP A 261 20.55 -1.88 15.04
C ASP A 261 20.07 -2.48 16.38
N LEU A 262 18.75 -2.39 16.59
CA LEU A 262 18.11 -2.84 17.82
C LEU A 262 18.15 -4.36 18.01
N ASP A 263 18.43 -5.11 16.94
CA ASP A 263 18.56 -6.56 16.96
C ASP A 263 19.94 -6.92 17.57
N THR A 264 21.06 -6.34 17.09
CA THR A 264 22.38 -6.49 17.73
C THR A 264 22.43 -5.85 19.13
N ALA A 265 21.79 -4.70 19.33
CA ALA A 265 21.73 -4.06 20.65
C ALA A 265 21.03 -4.94 21.70
N TYR A 266 20.00 -5.68 21.30
CA TYR A 266 19.33 -6.65 22.16
C TYR A 266 20.24 -7.83 22.52
N GLU A 267 20.92 -8.42 21.54
CA GLU A 267 21.84 -9.55 21.80
C GLU A 267 23.05 -9.16 22.66
N LEU A 268 23.66 -7.99 22.41
CA LEU A 268 24.70 -7.43 23.28
C LEU A 268 24.19 -7.21 24.72
N THR A 269 22.95 -6.72 24.87
CA THR A 269 22.33 -6.56 26.20
C THR A 269 22.13 -7.92 26.87
N ARG A 270 21.54 -8.90 26.15
CA ARG A 270 21.27 -10.25 26.64
C ARG A 270 22.55 -10.96 27.10
N ALA A 271 23.65 -10.81 26.37
CA ALA A 271 24.95 -11.33 26.77
C ALA A 271 25.50 -10.67 28.04
N MET A 272 25.37 -9.34 28.19
CA MET A 272 25.80 -8.64 29.40
C MET A 272 24.94 -8.96 30.63
N THR A 273 23.63 -9.13 30.46
CA THR A 273 22.66 -9.30 31.55
C THR A 273 22.37 -10.76 31.91
N ALA A 274 23.00 -11.72 31.22
CA ALA A 274 22.71 -13.16 31.34
C ALA A 274 22.72 -13.69 32.79
N HIS A 275 23.66 -13.21 33.62
CA HIS A 275 23.80 -13.65 35.01
C HIS A 275 22.81 -13.02 36.00
N ALA A 276 21.95 -12.08 35.57
CA ALA A 276 21.04 -11.34 36.45
C ALA A 276 19.56 -11.40 36.04
N VAL A 277 19.27 -11.74 34.77
CA VAL A 277 17.91 -11.83 34.22
C VAL A 277 17.45 -13.30 34.11
N ALA A 278 18.34 -14.26 34.37
CA ALA A 278 18.03 -15.68 34.37
C ALA A 278 17.24 -16.07 35.62
N MET A 279 15.91 -15.86 35.59
CA MET A 279 15.01 -16.72 36.36
C MET A 279 15.37 -18.17 36.08
N THR A 280 15.57 -18.96 37.14
CA THR A 280 15.87 -20.37 37.01
C THR A 280 14.69 -21.13 36.41
N ALA A 281 14.95 -22.27 35.77
CA ALA A 281 13.89 -23.13 35.26
C ALA A 281 12.90 -23.57 36.35
N ALA A 282 13.35 -23.64 37.61
CA ALA A 282 12.51 -23.91 38.77
C ALA A 282 11.54 -22.76 39.08
N GLU A 283 11.99 -21.50 39.03
CA GLU A 283 11.13 -20.33 39.26
C GLU A 283 10.10 -20.14 38.13
N VAL A 284 10.50 -20.40 36.88
CA VAL A 284 9.59 -20.41 35.72
C VAL A 284 8.53 -21.51 35.88
N ALA A 285 8.92 -22.72 36.30
CA ALA A 285 7.99 -23.81 36.57
C ALA A 285 7.05 -23.51 37.76
N ALA A 286 7.55 -22.88 38.83
CA ALA A 286 6.74 -22.50 39.99
C ALA A 286 5.67 -21.46 39.63
N LEU A 287 6.02 -20.45 38.83
CA LEU A 287 5.06 -19.45 38.33
C LEU A 287 4.04 -20.04 37.35
N ALA A 288 4.47 -20.98 36.47
CA ALA A 288 3.55 -21.70 35.59
C ALA A 288 2.59 -22.63 36.34
N GLY A 289 3.02 -23.22 37.48
CA GLY A 289 2.19 -24.07 38.33
C GLY A 289 1.15 -23.32 39.18
N GLY A 290 1.31 -22.00 39.36
CA GLY A 290 0.48 -21.22 40.29
C GLY A 290 -0.98 -21.02 39.87
N THR A 291 -1.30 -21.04 38.57
CA THR A 291 -2.65 -20.72 38.06
C THR A 291 -3.62 -21.91 38.07
N GLY A 292 -3.64 -22.67 39.17
CA GLY A 292 -4.47 -23.86 39.36
C GLY A 292 -5.87 -23.61 39.95
N ARG A 293 -6.26 -22.36 40.24
CA ARG A 293 -7.57 -22.04 40.85
C ARG A 293 -8.50 -21.31 39.88
N ARG A 294 -9.27 -22.09 39.11
CA ARG A 294 -10.45 -21.61 38.39
C ARG A 294 -11.42 -20.95 39.40
N PRO A 295 -11.83 -19.68 39.22
CA PRO A 295 -12.73 -19.03 40.16
C PRO A 295 -14.13 -19.66 40.05
N THR A 296 -14.48 -20.48 41.02
CA THR A 296 -15.86 -20.94 41.24
C THR A 296 -16.69 -19.74 41.70
N ALA A 297 -17.65 -19.30 40.88
CA ALA A 297 -18.62 -18.31 41.31
C ALA A 297 -19.39 -18.82 42.55
N PRO A 298 -19.58 -18.00 43.60
CA PRO A 298 -20.28 -18.43 44.80
C PRO A 298 -21.77 -18.63 44.49
N ALA A 299 -22.28 -19.83 44.76
CA ALA A 299 -23.72 -20.08 44.81
C ALA A 299 -24.28 -19.43 46.08
N HIS A 300 -25.25 -18.53 45.94
CA HIS A 300 -25.96 -17.97 47.08
C HIS A 300 -27.21 -18.80 47.38
N THR A 301 -27.24 -19.43 48.55
CA THR A 301 -28.43 -20.09 49.08
C THR A 301 -29.43 -19.06 49.62
N GLU A 302 -30.56 -18.99 48.92
CA GLU A 302 -31.90 -19.15 49.52
C GLU A 302 -32.27 -18.33 50.78
N ARG A 303 -33.20 -17.37 50.58
CA ARG A 303 -34.09 -16.90 51.67
C ARG A 303 -35.45 -16.41 51.15
N GLU A 304 -36.34 -17.38 50.97
CA GLU A 304 -37.79 -17.34 51.23
C GLU A 304 -38.48 -15.96 51.40
N ARG A 305 -39.44 -15.67 50.49
CA ARG A 305 -40.77 -15.11 50.80
C ARG A 305 -41.74 -15.28 49.62
N ALA A 306 -43.03 -15.32 49.93
CA ALA A 306 -44.15 -15.55 49.01
C ALA A 306 -44.55 -14.25 48.22
N ASP A 307 -45.54 -14.19 47.31
CA ASP A 307 -46.68 -15.11 47.10
C ASP A 307 -47.37 -14.96 45.70
N THR A 308 -47.96 -16.04 45.18
CA THR A 308 -48.89 -16.12 44.00
C THR A 308 -48.38 -15.60 42.62
N THR A 309 -48.96 -15.79 41.41
CA THR A 309 -50.15 -16.53 40.87
C THR A 309 -49.87 -17.01 39.42
N GLY A 310 -50.43 -18.16 38.98
CA GLY A 310 -50.64 -18.55 37.55
C GLY A 310 -49.52 -19.41 36.90
N ARG A 311 -49.73 -20.55 36.19
CA ARG A 311 -50.81 -21.11 35.32
C ARG A 311 -50.85 -20.43 33.93
N GLU A 312 -50.73 -21.07 32.76
CA GLU A 312 -50.73 -22.48 32.25
C GLU A 312 -49.83 -22.53 30.95
N ARG A 313 -49.66 -23.53 30.04
CA ARG A 313 -50.18 -24.90 29.73
C ARG A 313 -49.25 -25.60 28.69
N ALA A 314 -49.26 -26.95 28.62
CA ALA A 314 -48.84 -27.84 27.48
C ALA A 314 -47.34 -27.79 27.05
N GLU A 315 -46.62 -28.89 26.76
CA GLU A 315 -46.86 -30.02 25.83
C GLU A 315 -46.95 -29.57 24.36
N THR A 316 -46.07 -30.01 23.45
CA THR A 316 -46.05 -31.39 22.92
C THR A 316 -44.80 -31.64 22.04
N SER A 317 -44.50 -32.93 21.80
CA SER A 317 -43.96 -33.58 20.57
C SER A 317 -42.92 -32.86 19.65
N GLY A 318 -41.92 -33.56 19.08
CA GLY A 318 -41.56 -34.98 19.21
C GLY A 318 -40.77 -35.54 18.02
N THR A 319 -39.71 -36.30 18.32
CA THR A 319 -39.15 -37.44 17.56
C THR A 319 -39.19 -37.48 16.02
N ALA A 320 -38.02 -37.27 15.39
CA ALA A 320 -37.34 -38.25 14.50
C ALA A 320 -35.96 -37.70 14.04
N SER A 321 -34.82 -38.23 14.51
CA SER A 321 -34.09 -39.39 13.94
C SER A 321 -33.70 -39.22 12.46
N SER A 322 -32.42 -38.96 12.14
CA SER A 322 -31.36 -39.98 11.83
C SER A 322 -31.48 -40.58 10.42
N ARG A 323 -30.45 -40.88 9.61
CA ARG A 323 -29.03 -41.28 9.82
C ARG A 323 -28.32 -41.06 8.45
N THR A 324 -27.14 -40.41 8.32
CA THR A 324 -25.77 -40.98 8.47
C THR A 324 -25.08 -41.46 7.17
N ARG A 325 -23.91 -40.84 6.85
CA ARG A 325 -22.74 -41.35 6.05
C ARG A 325 -22.96 -41.71 4.56
N ALA A 326 -21.95 -41.68 3.68
CA ALA A 326 -20.66 -40.98 3.65
C ALA A 326 -20.02 -41.00 2.23
N ALA A 327 -19.06 -40.10 2.01
CA ALA A 327 -17.86 -40.22 1.15
C ALA A 327 -17.95 -40.77 -0.30
N SER A 328 -17.51 -39.94 -1.26
CA SER A 328 -16.65 -40.36 -2.39
C SER A 328 -15.86 -39.17 -2.97
N ARG A 329 -14.95 -39.43 -3.92
CA ARG A 329 -13.90 -38.48 -4.40
C ARG A 329 -14.14 -38.02 -5.85
N ALA A 330 -14.01 -36.72 -6.12
CA ALA A 330 -13.46 -36.14 -7.38
C ALA A 330 -13.42 -34.59 -7.30
N ARG A 331 -12.83 -33.82 -8.22
CA ARG A 331 -11.48 -33.83 -8.85
C ARG A 331 -11.44 -32.61 -9.80
N GLY A 332 -10.54 -31.64 -9.57
CA GLY A 332 -10.39 -30.44 -10.41
C GLY A 332 -11.47 -29.37 -10.18
N THR A 333 -11.31 -28.12 -10.63
CA THR A 333 -10.14 -27.47 -11.27
C THR A 333 -9.98 -26.03 -10.72
N HIS A 334 -8.75 -25.50 -10.73
CA HIS A 334 -8.50 -24.07 -10.45
C HIS A 334 -8.34 -23.30 -11.75
N SER A 335 -9.17 -22.26 -11.95
CA SER A 335 -9.01 -21.28 -13.03
C SER A 335 -8.57 -19.93 -12.45
N SER A 336 -7.29 -19.58 -12.63
CA SER A 336 -6.77 -18.24 -12.35
C SER A 336 -6.77 -17.39 -13.62
N SER A 337 -7.60 -16.36 -13.68
CA SER A 337 -7.73 -15.45 -14.83
C SER A 337 -6.74 -14.29 -14.76
N THR A 338 -5.87 -14.17 -15.76
CA THR A 338 -4.88 -13.09 -15.89
C THR A 338 -5.44 -11.93 -16.71
N PRO A 339 -5.40 -10.68 -16.24
CA PRO A 339 -5.76 -9.52 -17.05
C PRO A 339 -4.64 -9.16 -18.05
N ARG A 340 -4.97 -9.38 -19.33
CA ARG A 340 -4.32 -8.90 -20.57
C ARG A 340 -3.71 -7.50 -20.46
N ALA A 341 -2.44 -7.36 -20.85
CA ALA A 341 -1.76 -6.07 -21.03
C ALA A 341 -1.07 -5.98 -22.41
N SER A 342 -0.89 -4.75 -22.88
CA SER A 342 -0.52 -4.29 -24.23
C SER A 342 0.51 -5.09 -25.04
N ARG A 343 0.22 -5.23 -26.33
CA ARG A 343 1.16 -5.59 -27.40
C ARG A 343 2.22 -4.50 -27.56
N VAL A 344 3.48 -4.89 -27.66
CA VAL A 344 4.63 -4.07 -28.10
C VAL A 344 5.28 -4.79 -29.27
N GLU A 345 5.93 -4.06 -30.18
CA GLU A 345 6.45 -4.59 -31.45
C GLU A 345 7.52 -5.67 -31.30
N GLU A 346 7.50 -6.65 -32.21
CA GLU A 346 8.45 -7.75 -32.24
C GLU A 346 9.80 -7.30 -32.79
N THR A 347 10.82 -7.30 -31.92
CA THR A 347 12.22 -7.43 -32.33
C THR A 347 12.57 -8.92 -32.32
N PRO A 348 13.25 -9.49 -33.34
CA PRO A 348 13.49 -10.94 -33.41
C PRO A 348 14.20 -11.51 -32.17
N PRO A 349 13.74 -12.64 -31.62
CA PRO A 349 14.36 -13.23 -30.44
C PRO A 349 15.71 -13.86 -30.79
N ALA A 350 16.79 -13.36 -30.18
CA ALA A 350 18.05 -14.09 -30.11
C ALA A 350 17.86 -15.40 -29.33
N GLU A 351 18.59 -16.46 -29.71
CA GLU A 351 18.39 -17.82 -29.20
C GLU A 351 18.38 -17.89 -27.66
N PRO A 352 17.49 -18.71 -27.06
CA PRO A 352 17.41 -18.87 -25.61
C PRO A 352 18.60 -19.67 -25.08
N LEU A 353 19.70 -18.96 -24.75
CA LEU A 353 20.95 -19.50 -24.21
C LEU A 353 20.74 -20.66 -23.21
N ALA A 354 21.46 -21.76 -23.41
CA ALA A 354 21.33 -22.96 -22.58
C ALA A 354 21.72 -22.69 -21.09
N PRO A 355 21.17 -23.44 -20.12
CA PRO A 355 21.45 -23.23 -18.69
C PRO A 355 22.94 -23.32 -18.31
N ALA A 356 23.76 -24.04 -19.07
CA ALA A 356 25.21 -24.06 -18.91
C ALA A 356 25.87 -22.75 -19.39
N GLN A 357 25.50 -22.27 -20.59
CA GLN A 357 25.98 -21.01 -21.16
C GLN A 357 25.60 -19.81 -20.25
N LYS A 358 24.37 -19.77 -19.73
CA LYS A 358 23.95 -18.73 -18.77
C LYS A 358 24.82 -18.73 -17.51
N ARG A 359 25.14 -19.90 -16.92
CA ARG A 359 26.06 -20.00 -15.78
C ARG A 359 27.48 -19.56 -16.12
N GLN A 360 28.01 -19.90 -17.30
CA GLN A 360 29.33 -19.45 -17.73
C GLN A 360 29.38 -17.92 -17.92
N ARG A 361 28.36 -17.31 -18.53
CA ARG A 361 28.28 -15.86 -18.73
C ARG A 361 28.11 -15.08 -17.42
N VAL A 362 27.35 -15.59 -16.44
CA VAL A 362 27.31 -15.01 -15.08
C VAL A 362 28.70 -15.05 -14.43
N ARG A 363 29.42 -16.17 -14.54
CA ARG A 363 30.78 -16.34 -13.97
C ARG A 363 31.79 -15.35 -14.58
N GLU A 364 31.66 -15.07 -15.86
CA GLU A 364 32.46 -14.10 -16.61
C GLU A 364 32.15 -12.66 -16.19
N LEU A 365 30.87 -12.27 -16.19
CA LEU A 365 30.42 -10.93 -15.79
C LEU A 365 30.76 -10.60 -14.31
N MET A 366 30.74 -11.60 -13.43
CA MET A 366 31.18 -11.45 -12.04
C MET A 366 32.70 -11.33 -11.87
N ARG A 367 33.50 -11.65 -12.91
CA ARG A 367 34.96 -11.39 -12.93
C ARG A 367 35.28 -10.03 -13.53
N SER A 368 34.59 -9.60 -14.59
CA SER A 368 34.83 -8.29 -15.21
C SER A 368 34.22 -7.11 -14.44
N PHE A 369 33.11 -7.33 -13.73
CA PHE A 369 32.39 -6.28 -13.00
C PHE A 369 32.15 -6.67 -11.52
N PRO A 370 33.16 -6.52 -10.63
CA PRO A 370 33.04 -6.79 -9.20
C PRO A 370 32.15 -5.74 -8.50
N GLY A 371 30.83 -5.87 -8.69
CA GLY A 371 29.81 -4.93 -8.20
C GLY A 371 28.49 -4.95 -8.98
N ILE A 372 28.43 -5.64 -10.13
CA ILE A 372 27.23 -5.75 -10.97
C ILE A 372 25.97 -6.20 -10.19
N THR A 373 24.81 -5.65 -10.50
CA THR A 373 23.54 -5.97 -9.82
C THR A 373 22.82 -7.18 -10.44
N ASP A 374 21.90 -7.78 -9.68
CA ASP A 374 21.11 -8.94 -10.15
C ASP A 374 20.23 -8.58 -11.36
N SER A 375 19.77 -7.32 -11.47
CA SER A 375 18.96 -6.82 -12.59
C SER A 375 19.79 -6.42 -13.82
N GLU A 376 21.10 -6.24 -13.68
CA GLU A 376 22.04 -6.12 -14.81
C GLU A 376 22.42 -7.50 -15.34
N LEU A 377 22.79 -8.42 -14.44
CA LEU A 377 23.00 -9.83 -14.80
C LEU A 377 21.79 -10.43 -15.53
N ALA A 378 20.57 -10.17 -15.05
CA ALA A 378 19.31 -10.57 -15.69
C ALA A 378 19.20 -10.12 -17.16
N ARG A 379 19.57 -8.85 -17.44
CA ARG A 379 19.60 -8.29 -18.80
C ARG A 379 20.65 -8.98 -19.68
N TYR A 380 21.88 -9.16 -19.19
CA TYR A 380 22.95 -9.77 -19.97
C TYR A 380 22.79 -11.27 -20.26
N ILE A 381 21.95 -12.00 -19.50
CA ILE A 381 21.70 -13.44 -19.71
C ILE A 381 20.29 -13.75 -20.22
N ASN A 382 19.50 -12.72 -20.57
CA ASN A 382 18.09 -12.79 -20.92
C ASN A 382 17.29 -13.72 -19.99
N ALA A 383 17.16 -13.33 -18.72
CA ALA A 383 16.44 -14.07 -17.69
C ALA A 383 15.84 -13.13 -16.64
N SER A 384 15.06 -13.66 -15.69
CA SER A 384 14.54 -12.89 -14.56
C SER A 384 15.65 -12.54 -13.53
N PRO A 385 15.48 -11.47 -12.73
CA PRO A 385 16.37 -11.17 -11.61
C PRO A 385 16.48 -12.32 -10.58
N SER A 386 15.42 -13.10 -10.38
CA SER A 386 15.46 -14.28 -9.50
C SER A 386 16.35 -15.39 -10.05
N THR A 387 16.31 -15.66 -11.36
CA THR A 387 17.21 -16.61 -12.03
C THR A 387 18.66 -16.12 -12.03
N ALA A 388 18.89 -14.82 -12.27
CA ALA A 388 20.22 -14.23 -12.19
C ALA A 388 20.82 -14.35 -10.77
N ARG A 389 20.04 -14.00 -9.74
CA ARG A 389 20.43 -14.15 -8.32
C ARG A 389 20.72 -15.60 -7.95
N ARG A 390 19.91 -16.55 -8.44
CA ARG A 390 20.17 -18.00 -8.25
C ARG A 390 21.53 -18.40 -8.80
N TYR A 391 21.85 -18.10 -10.06
CA TYR A 391 23.14 -18.46 -10.65
C TYR A 391 24.32 -17.76 -9.97
N ARG A 392 24.17 -16.49 -9.57
CA ARG A 392 25.12 -15.77 -8.73
C ARG A 392 25.40 -16.52 -7.42
N ASN A 393 24.37 -16.95 -6.71
CA ASN A 393 24.52 -17.68 -5.47
C ASN A 393 25.20 -19.03 -5.69
N GLU A 394 24.75 -19.84 -6.66
CA GLU A 394 25.38 -21.12 -7.02
C GLU A 394 26.89 -20.96 -7.28
N ILE A 395 27.29 -19.97 -8.08
CA ILE A 395 28.71 -19.69 -8.40
C ILE A 395 29.49 -19.16 -7.18
N THR A 396 28.83 -18.43 -6.28
CA THR A 396 29.46 -17.89 -5.07
C THR A 396 29.69 -18.99 -4.02
N HIS A 397 28.72 -19.88 -3.81
CA HIS A 397 28.86 -21.04 -2.93
C HIS A 397 29.92 -22.03 -3.46
N GLN A 398 29.93 -22.32 -4.77
CA GLN A 398 30.99 -23.10 -5.43
C GLN A 398 32.39 -22.49 -5.22
N ARG A 399 32.51 -21.16 -5.15
CA ARG A 399 33.80 -20.46 -4.93
C ARG A 399 34.24 -20.45 -3.46
N LEU A 400 33.30 -20.63 -2.52
CA LEU A 400 33.54 -20.58 -1.08
C LEU A 400 33.66 -21.97 -0.43
N GLY A 401 33.45 -23.06 -1.19
CA GLY A 401 33.50 -24.42 -0.65
C GLY A 401 32.37 -24.75 0.33
N VAL A 402 31.24 -24.04 0.22
CA VAL A 402 30.08 -24.22 1.11
C VAL A 402 29.05 -25.10 0.41
N ASP A 403 29.00 -26.38 0.79
CA ASP A 403 27.98 -27.30 0.31
C ASP A 403 26.58 -26.87 0.76
N ILE A 404 25.63 -26.97 -0.17
CA ILE A 404 24.21 -26.75 0.12
C ILE A 404 23.59 -28.11 0.48
N PRO A 405 22.97 -28.27 1.66
CA PRO A 405 22.29 -29.52 2.02
C PRO A 405 21.21 -29.88 0.98
N GLY A 406 21.43 -30.97 0.24
CA GLY A 406 20.48 -31.49 -0.74
C GLY A 406 20.99 -31.70 -2.18
N HIS A 407 22.28 -31.49 -2.49
CA HIS A 407 22.80 -31.82 -3.82
C HIS A 407 24.25 -32.32 -3.81
N THR A 408 24.43 -33.64 -3.72
CA THR A 408 25.74 -34.31 -3.80
C THR A 408 26.20 -34.39 -5.27
N PRO A 409 27.32 -33.77 -5.66
CA PRO A 409 27.83 -33.86 -7.03
C PRO A 409 28.40 -35.27 -7.29
N GLY A 410 27.67 -36.08 -8.08
CA GLY A 410 28.11 -37.41 -8.51
C GLY A 410 26.98 -38.35 -8.94
N GLN A 411 25.77 -38.21 -8.38
CA GLN A 411 24.66 -39.14 -8.67
C GLN A 411 24.09 -39.04 -10.09
N ASP A 412 24.18 -37.86 -10.73
CA ASP A 412 23.77 -37.64 -12.13
C ASP A 412 24.66 -38.37 -13.15
N GLN A 413 25.85 -38.85 -12.75
CA GLN A 413 26.74 -39.64 -13.61
C GLN A 413 26.31 -41.11 -13.57
N ALA A 414 26.41 -41.75 -12.40
CA ALA A 414 26.08 -43.16 -12.20
C ALA A 414 24.64 -43.53 -12.64
N ARG A 415 23.69 -42.58 -12.56
CA ARG A 415 22.33 -42.79 -13.07
C ARG A 415 22.22 -42.76 -14.60
N ARG A 416 23.07 -42.00 -15.30
CA ARG A 416 23.12 -42.03 -16.78
C ARG A 416 23.74 -43.31 -17.29
N ASP A 417 24.70 -43.85 -16.55
CA ASP A 417 25.38 -45.10 -16.89
C ASP A 417 24.38 -46.28 -16.76
N ASP A 418 23.65 -46.38 -15.62
CA ASP A 418 22.60 -47.41 -15.40
C ASP A 418 21.32 -47.20 -16.24
N GLU A 419 21.01 -45.98 -16.71
CA GLU A 419 19.92 -45.74 -17.70
C GLU A 419 20.38 -45.89 -19.16
N GLY A 420 21.69 -46.00 -19.42
CA GLY A 420 22.26 -46.32 -20.72
C GLY A 420 22.24 -47.82 -20.98
N GLU A 421 22.86 -48.60 -20.09
CA GLU A 421 23.06 -50.06 -20.27
C GLU A 421 21.73 -50.85 -20.31
N ARG A 422 20.64 -50.27 -19.80
CA ARG A 422 19.27 -50.84 -19.89
C ARG A 422 18.54 -50.58 -21.22
N ARG A 423 19.04 -49.68 -22.08
CA ARG A 423 18.34 -49.28 -23.31
C ARG A 423 18.72 -50.10 -24.54
N ASP A 424 19.90 -50.69 -24.53
CA ASP A 424 20.38 -51.49 -25.65
C ASP A 424 19.76 -52.91 -25.65
N ASP A 425 19.32 -53.40 -24.47
CA ASP A 425 18.73 -54.74 -24.27
C ASP A 425 17.24 -54.85 -24.67
N GLU A 426 16.47 -53.74 -24.67
CA GLU A 426 15.03 -53.74 -25.02
C GLU A 426 14.76 -53.46 -26.53
N GLY A 427 15.80 -53.27 -27.34
CA GLY A 427 15.67 -52.79 -28.73
C GLY A 427 15.22 -53.82 -29.78
N GLU A 428 15.43 -55.13 -29.54
CA GLU A 428 15.41 -56.13 -30.63
C GLU A 428 14.14 -57.04 -30.67
N GLN A 429 13.08 -56.74 -29.90
CA GLN A 429 11.87 -57.58 -29.89
C GLN A 429 10.54 -56.81 -29.92
N ARG A 430 10.05 -56.50 -31.14
CA ARG A 430 8.72 -56.88 -31.69
C ARG A 430 8.30 -55.99 -32.86
N GLU A 431 8.65 -56.42 -34.08
CA GLU A 431 7.96 -56.00 -35.29
C GLU A 431 6.63 -56.77 -35.41
N GLY A 432 5.52 -56.08 -35.71
CA GLY A 432 4.19 -56.72 -35.75
C GLY A 432 3.06 -55.76 -36.16
N ALA A 433 2.27 -56.14 -37.18
CA ALA A 433 1.33 -55.28 -37.89
C ALA A 433 -0.10 -55.20 -37.26
N PRO A 434 -0.94 -54.20 -37.63
CA PRO A 434 -2.18 -53.85 -36.91
C PRO A 434 -3.46 -54.42 -37.56
N PRO A 435 -4.64 -54.15 -36.95
CA PRO A 435 -5.84 -53.88 -37.76
C PRO A 435 -6.74 -52.70 -37.31
N ALA A 436 -7.27 -52.01 -38.33
CA ALA A 436 -8.55 -51.30 -38.48
C ALA A 436 -9.32 -50.67 -37.29
N LEU A 437 -9.74 -49.41 -37.50
CA LEU A 437 -10.82 -48.72 -36.77
C LEU A 437 -12.20 -49.02 -37.38
N ALA A 438 -13.25 -49.03 -36.55
CA ALA A 438 -14.65 -49.04 -36.97
C ALA A 438 -15.39 -47.78 -36.45
N THR A 439 -16.28 -47.22 -37.27
CA THR A 439 -16.94 -45.93 -37.03
C THR A 439 -18.32 -46.05 -36.37
N ALA A 440 -18.67 -45.12 -35.48
CA ALA A 440 -20.03 -44.93 -34.97
C ALA A 440 -20.50 -43.47 -35.18
N ARG A 441 -21.82 -43.27 -35.35
CA ARG A 441 -22.47 -41.97 -35.59
C ARG A 441 -22.84 -41.25 -34.27
N PRO A 442 -23.06 -39.91 -34.31
CA PRO A 442 -23.75 -39.19 -33.25
C PRO A 442 -25.27 -39.35 -33.35
N GLU A 443 -25.97 -39.10 -32.22
CA GLU A 443 -27.41 -38.83 -32.17
C GLU A 443 -27.68 -37.41 -31.62
N HIS A 444 -28.97 -37.04 -31.55
CA HIS A 444 -29.48 -35.68 -31.34
C HIS A 444 -29.45 -35.16 -29.89
#